data_AF-A0A3C2AKG2-F1
#
_entry.id   AF-A0A3C2AKG2-F1
#
_cell.length_a   1.000
_cell.length_b   1.000
_cell.length_c   1.000
_cell.angle_alpha   90.00
_cell.angle_beta   90.00
_cell.angle_gamma   90.00
#
_symmetry.space_group_name_H-M   'P 1'
#
loop_
_entity.id
_entity.type
_entity.pdbx_description
1 polymer ?
#
loop_
_entity_poly.entity_id
_entity_poly.type
_entity_poly.pdbx_seq_one_letter_code
_entity_poly.pdbx_strand_id
1 'polypeptide(L)'
;MENKARTYKKLGYWTITALLTAMLAFSGIGALLKFDFLIEAMSNLGFPLSVMNILGTAYVLAAVAIAAPGFPKLKEWAHAGVFFAMSGGLASHLMNGDSFEETAGSLILMSLNIGSYLLRPDNRRFTTLKGKLEGSYPKLRKESGFPLSLFLTNG
;
A
#
# COMPACT_ATOMS: atom_id res chain seq x y z
N MET A 1 -29.01 -10.67 -7.35
CA MET A 1 -28.27 -9.45 -7.74
C MET A 1 -26.98 -9.23 -6.93
N GLU A 2 -26.94 -9.64 -5.66
CA GLU A 2 -25.78 -9.50 -4.74
C GLU A 2 -24.45 -10.07 -5.28
N ASN A 3 -24.46 -11.24 -5.92
CA ASN A 3 -23.25 -11.87 -6.45
C ASN A 3 -22.57 -11.05 -7.56
N LYS A 4 -23.34 -10.41 -8.45
CA LYS A 4 -22.78 -9.56 -9.53
C LYS A 4 -22.06 -8.35 -8.93
N ALA A 5 -22.67 -7.69 -7.94
CA ALA A 5 -22.08 -6.53 -7.26
C ALA A 5 -20.75 -6.86 -6.57
N ARG A 6 -20.63 -8.04 -5.94
CA ARG A 6 -19.36 -8.51 -5.35
C ARG A 6 -18.29 -8.78 -6.40
N THR A 7 -18.66 -9.35 -7.55
CA THR A 7 -17.73 -9.58 -8.67
C THR A 7 -17.19 -8.27 -9.24
N TYR A 8 -18.05 -7.27 -9.48
CA TYR A 8 -17.60 -5.97 -10.00
C TYR A 8 -16.67 -5.23 -9.02
N LYS A 9 -16.98 -5.25 -7.72
CA LYS A 9 -16.08 -4.69 -6.68
C LYS A 9 -14.71 -5.37 -6.69
N LYS A 10 -14.68 -6.70 -6.80
CA LYS A 10 -13.44 -7.48 -6.85
C LYS A 10 -12.64 -7.15 -8.12
N LEU A 11 -13.30 -7.04 -9.27
CA LEU A 11 -12.65 -6.67 -10.53
C LEU A 11 -12.05 -5.27 -10.44
N GLY A 12 -12.84 -4.28 -10.01
CA GLY A 12 -12.36 -2.89 -9.84
C GLY A 12 -11.18 -2.80 -8.86
N TYR A 13 -11.24 -3.52 -7.73
CA TYR A 13 -10.12 -3.63 -6.80
C TYR A 13 -8.85 -4.15 -7.49
N TRP A 14 -8.94 -5.26 -8.22
CA TRP A 14 -7.77 -5.85 -8.87
C TRP A 14 -7.23 -4.99 -10.00
N THR A 15 -8.10 -4.32 -10.77
CA THR A 15 -7.67 -3.38 -11.81
C THR A 15 -6.87 -2.21 -11.21
N ILE A 16 -7.41 -1.55 -10.18
CA ILE A 16 -6.75 -0.41 -9.53
C ILE A 16 -5.47 -0.87 -8.82
N THR A 17 -5.50 -2.01 -8.15
CA THR A 17 -4.34 -2.55 -7.44
C THR A 17 -3.24 -2.96 -8.41
N ALA A 18 -3.56 -3.63 -9.52
CA ALA A 18 -2.58 -3.99 -10.53
C ALA A 18 -1.90 -2.75 -11.10
N LEU A 19 -2.69 -1.73 -11.49
CA LEU A 19 -2.18 -0.47 -11.99
C LEU A 19 -1.28 0.25 -10.96
N LEU A 20 -1.75 0.38 -9.71
CA LEU A 20 -0.97 0.96 -8.62
C LEU A 20 0.37 0.24 -8.43
N THR A 21 0.36 -1.09 -8.33
CA THR A 21 1.57 -1.87 -8.09
C THR A 21 2.53 -1.83 -9.27
N ALA A 22 2.02 -1.77 -10.50
CA ALA A 22 2.84 -1.62 -11.70
C ALA A 22 3.52 -0.23 -11.72
N MET A 23 2.80 0.84 -11.41
CA MET A 23 3.37 2.18 -11.34
C MET A 23 4.38 2.32 -10.21
N LEU A 24 4.10 1.77 -9.02
CA LEU A 24 5.05 1.75 -7.91
C LEU A 24 6.33 0.96 -8.27
N ALA A 25 6.18 -0.21 -8.90
CA ALA A 25 7.34 -0.99 -9.34
C ALA A 25 8.16 -0.25 -10.40
N PHE A 26 7.51 0.36 -11.40
CA PHE A 26 8.18 1.14 -12.44
C PHE A 26 8.92 2.34 -11.85
N SER A 27 8.26 3.16 -11.02
CA SER A 27 8.89 4.30 -10.36
C SER A 27 10.01 3.87 -9.42
N GLY A 28 9.83 2.76 -8.70
CA GLY A 28 10.82 2.23 -7.78
C GLY A 28 12.08 1.72 -8.49
N ILE A 29 11.89 0.89 -9.52
CA ILE A 29 12.99 0.37 -10.34
C ILE A 29 13.68 1.51 -11.09
N GLY A 30 12.93 2.43 -11.71
CA GLY A 30 13.49 3.58 -12.40
C GLY A 30 14.32 4.48 -11.48
N ALA A 31 13.90 4.66 -10.22
CA ALA A 31 14.65 5.44 -9.24
C ALA A 31 15.97 4.74 -8.82
N LEU A 32 15.96 3.41 -8.75
CA LEU A 32 17.16 2.61 -8.46
C LEU A 32 18.12 2.53 -9.65
N LEU A 33 17.57 2.42 -10.87
CA LEU A 33 18.33 2.41 -12.12
C LEU A 33 18.70 3.81 -12.62
N LYS A 34 18.28 4.87 -11.92
CA LYS A 34 18.59 6.27 -12.25
C LYS A 34 18.16 6.64 -13.67
N PHE A 35 16.87 6.45 -13.98
CA PHE A 35 16.34 6.97 -15.24
C PHE A 35 16.44 8.49 -15.29
N ASP A 36 16.89 9.04 -16.42
CA ASP A 36 17.25 10.45 -16.57
C ASP A 36 16.10 11.38 -16.16
N PHE A 37 14.86 11.10 -16.59
CA PHE A 37 13.70 11.92 -16.24
C PHE A 37 13.39 11.93 -14.72
N LEU A 38 13.74 10.87 -13.99
CA LEU A 38 13.58 10.82 -12.53
C LEU A 38 14.72 11.53 -11.81
N ILE A 39 15.95 11.48 -12.36
CA ILE A 39 17.08 12.27 -11.86
C ILE A 39 16.77 13.76 -12.02
N GLU A 40 16.28 14.15 -13.20
CA GLU A 40 15.92 15.53 -13.52
C GLU A 40 14.81 16.03 -12.59
N ALA A 41 13.72 15.26 -12.44
CA ALA A 41 12.65 15.60 -11.51
C ALA A 41 13.13 15.79 -10.06
N MET A 42 14.00 14.91 -9.57
CA MET A 42 14.55 15.01 -8.21
C MET A 42 15.51 16.18 -8.06
N SER A 43 16.33 16.45 -9.08
CA SER A 43 17.29 17.56 -9.09
C SER A 43 16.58 18.91 -9.17
N ASN A 44 15.51 19.01 -9.96
CA ASN A 44 14.68 20.21 -10.07
C ASN A 44 14.01 20.58 -8.74
N LEU A 45 13.60 19.56 -7.96
CA LEU A 45 13.09 19.73 -6.60
C LEU A 45 14.19 19.99 -5.55
N GLY A 46 15.47 19.98 -5.93
CA GLY A 46 16.60 20.14 -5.02
C GLY A 46 16.88 18.94 -4.11
N PHE A 47 16.30 17.77 -4.41
CA PHE A 47 16.52 16.56 -3.61
C PHE A 47 17.86 15.89 -3.94
N PRO A 48 18.61 15.43 -2.91
CA PRO A 48 19.80 14.62 -3.14
C PRO A 48 19.46 13.30 -3.86
N LEU A 49 20.28 12.89 -4.83
CA LEU A 49 20.08 11.63 -5.57
C LEU A 49 20.17 10.37 -4.70
N SER A 50 20.70 10.48 -3.47
CA SER A 50 20.67 9.42 -2.47
C SER A 50 19.23 9.10 -2.01
N VAL A 51 18.34 10.09 -1.96
CA VAL A 51 16.92 9.92 -1.60
C VAL A 51 16.22 8.99 -2.58
N MET A 52 16.58 9.04 -3.86
CA MET A 52 16.03 8.13 -4.88
C MET A 52 16.31 6.65 -4.56
N ASN A 53 17.44 6.32 -3.93
CA ASN A 53 17.71 4.92 -3.57
C ASN A 53 16.76 4.42 -2.47
N ILE A 54 16.49 5.31 -1.50
CA ILE A 54 15.58 5.02 -0.38
C ILE A 54 14.15 4.91 -0.90
N LEU A 55 13.67 5.91 -1.65
CA LEU A 55 12.33 5.90 -2.24
C LEU A 55 12.16 4.76 -3.25
N GLY A 56 13.18 4.49 -4.06
CA GLY A 56 13.17 3.42 -5.04
C GLY A 56 12.95 2.05 -4.38
N THR A 57 13.73 1.76 -3.35
CA THR A 57 13.58 0.55 -2.54
C THR A 57 12.21 0.48 -1.88
N ALA A 58 11.75 1.59 -1.29
CA ALA A 58 10.46 1.66 -0.61
C ALA A 58 9.28 1.40 -1.57
N TYR A 59 9.31 1.94 -2.79
CA TYR A 59 8.25 1.70 -3.78
C TYR A 59 8.23 0.27 -4.29
N VAL A 60 9.38 -0.36 -4.51
CA VAL A 60 9.43 -1.79 -4.86
C VAL A 60 8.86 -2.64 -3.72
N LEU A 61 9.26 -2.38 -2.47
CA LEU A 61 8.72 -3.10 -1.31
C LEU A 61 7.21 -2.88 -1.14
N ALA A 62 6.72 -1.65 -1.35
CA ALA A 62 5.30 -1.35 -1.31
C ALA A 62 4.52 -2.09 -2.41
N ALA A 63 5.04 -2.11 -3.65
CA ALA A 63 4.44 -2.85 -4.75
C ALA A 63 4.30 -4.35 -4.41
N VAL A 64 5.37 -4.97 -3.89
CA VAL A 64 5.36 -6.37 -3.47
C VAL A 64 4.36 -6.60 -2.33
N ALA A 65 4.39 -5.77 -1.29
CA ALA A 65 3.51 -5.91 -0.13
C ALA A 65 2.02 -5.77 -0.50
N ILE A 66 1.68 -4.80 -1.36
CA ILE A 66 0.32 -4.56 -1.81
C ILE A 66 -0.17 -5.72 -2.70
N ALA A 67 0.66 -6.20 -3.63
CA ALA A 67 0.32 -7.29 -4.54
C ALA A 67 0.19 -8.65 -3.83
N ALA A 68 1.10 -8.95 -2.90
CA ALA A 68 1.21 -10.26 -2.26
C ALA A 68 -0.11 -10.73 -1.62
N PRO A 69 -0.44 -12.03 -1.66
CA PRO A 69 -1.52 -12.58 -0.86
C PRO A 69 -1.14 -12.58 0.63
N GLY A 70 -2.09 -12.29 1.53
CA GLY A 70 -1.85 -12.30 2.98
C GLY A 70 -1.29 -11.00 3.55
N PHE A 71 -0.73 -11.05 4.76
CA PHE A 71 -0.06 -9.93 5.46
C PHE A 71 -0.86 -8.61 5.56
N PRO A 72 -2.07 -8.60 6.16
CA PRO A 72 -2.90 -7.41 6.23
C PRO A 72 -2.20 -6.24 6.95
N LYS A 73 -1.43 -6.49 8.01
CA LYS A 73 -0.64 -5.44 8.68
C LYS A 73 0.35 -4.80 7.72
N LEU A 74 1.20 -5.59 7.05
CA LEU A 74 2.19 -5.05 6.11
C LEU A 74 1.55 -4.21 4.99
N LYS A 75 0.35 -4.59 4.53
CA LYS A 75 -0.42 -3.79 3.56
C LYS A 75 -0.84 -2.43 4.12
N GLU A 76 -1.28 -2.35 5.37
CA GLU A 76 -1.59 -1.04 5.99
C GLU A 76 -0.37 -0.13 5.99
N TRP A 77 0.79 -0.68 6.36
CA TRP A 77 2.03 0.07 6.41
C TRP A 77 2.48 0.50 5.01
N ALA A 78 2.34 -0.36 4.01
CA ALA A 78 2.64 -0.03 2.61
C ALA A 78 1.74 1.10 2.08
N HIS A 79 0.41 1.01 2.29
CA HIS A 79 -0.51 2.07 1.87
C HIS A 79 -0.26 3.40 2.58
N ALA A 80 0.06 3.36 3.89
CA ALA A 80 0.42 4.56 4.65
C ALA A 80 1.73 5.19 4.14
N GLY A 81 2.76 4.37 3.92
CA GLY A 81 4.04 4.83 3.37
C GLY A 81 3.89 5.48 1.99
N VAL A 82 3.13 4.85 1.08
CA VAL A 82 2.82 5.43 -0.23
C VAL A 82 2.07 6.75 -0.08
N PHE A 83 1.08 6.83 0.81
CA PHE A 83 0.33 8.06 1.03
C PHE A 83 1.22 9.21 1.53
N PHE A 84 2.10 8.95 2.50
CA PHE A 84 3.03 9.96 3.01
C PHE A 84 4.07 10.38 1.96
N ALA A 85 4.60 9.43 1.18
CA ALA A 85 5.53 9.74 0.10
C ALA A 85 4.88 10.64 -0.97
N MET A 86 3.65 10.35 -1.38
CA MET A 86 2.92 11.17 -2.34
C MET A 86 2.56 12.55 -1.78
N SER A 87 2.20 12.62 -0.49
CA SER A 87 1.91 13.89 0.19
C SER A 87 3.16 14.76 0.30
N GLY A 88 4.32 14.17 0.61
CA GLY A 88 5.61 14.85 0.64
C GLY A 88 6.00 15.38 -0.75
N GLY A 89 5.89 14.53 -1.78
CA GLY A 89 6.15 14.95 -3.17
C GLY A 89 5.24 16.10 -3.62
N LEU A 90 3.95 16.00 -3.32
CA LEU A 90 2.98 17.07 -3.60
C LEU A 90 3.34 18.37 -2.89
N ALA A 91 3.70 18.32 -1.60
CA ALA A 91 4.16 19.49 -0.86
C ALA A 91 5.42 20.11 -1.47
N SER A 92 6.39 19.29 -1.90
CA SER A 92 7.60 19.76 -2.56
C SER A 92 7.31 20.48 -3.88
N HIS A 93 6.47 19.92 -4.74
CA HIS A 93 6.05 20.59 -5.98
C HIS A 93 5.35 21.93 -5.70
N LEU A 94 4.43 21.97 -4.72
CA LEU A 94 3.74 23.20 -4.34
C LEU A 94 4.70 24.28 -3.80
N MET A 95 5.72 23.87 -3.03
CA MET A 95 6.73 24.79 -2.51
C MET A 95 7.68 25.29 -3.60
N ASN A 96 7.95 24.48 -4.63
CA ASN A 96 8.79 24.86 -5.77
C ASN A 96 8.05 25.73 -6.79
N GLY A 97 6.72 25.80 -6.70
CA GLY A 97 5.88 26.54 -7.67
C GLY A 97 5.70 25.79 -8.98
N ASP A 98 5.85 24.46 -8.96
CA ASP A 98 5.78 23.61 -10.14
C ASP A 98 4.38 23.60 -10.76
N SER A 99 4.35 23.26 -12.06
CA SER A 99 3.14 23.14 -12.84
C SER A 99 2.28 21.94 -12.39
N PHE A 100 1.02 21.94 -12.84
CA PHE A 100 0.13 20.80 -12.62
C PHE A 100 0.67 19.50 -13.26
N GLU A 101 1.37 19.61 -14.40
CA GLU A 101 1.94 18.47 -15.12
C GLU A 101 3.03 17.77 -14.30
N GLU A 102 3.92 18.55 -13.68
CA GLU A 102 4.98 18.03 -12.80
C GLU A 102 4.41 17.38 -11.54
N THR A 103 3.30 17.93 -11.03
CA THR A 103 2.61 17.42 -9.84
C THR A 103 1.74 16.18 -10.13
N ALA A 104 1.36 15.96 -11.39
CA ALA A 104 0.37 14.96 -11.79
C ALA A 104 0.74 13.54 -11.38
N GLY A 105 2.04 13.18 -11.46
CA GLY A 105 2.53 11.86 -11.07
C GLY A 105 2.19 11.52 -9.62
N SER A 106 2.42 12.46 -8.70
CA SER A 106 2.11 12.31 -7.27
C SER A 106 0.61 12.18 -7.03
N LEU A 107 -0.21 12.98 -7.72
CA LEU A 107 -1.67 12.95 -7.58
C LEU A 107 -2.30 11.66 -8.11
N ILE A 108 -1.81 11.16 -9.24
CA ILE A 108 -2.30 9.91 -9.85
C ILE A 108 -2.00 8.73 -8.93
N LEU A 109 -0.75 8.60 -8.47
CA LEU A 109 -0.35 7.53 -7.55
C LEU A 109 -1.10 7.63 -6.21
N MET A 110 -1.30 8.83 -5.67
CA MET A 110 -2.08 9.03 -4.44
C MET A 110 -3.53 8.58 -4.63
N SER A 111 -4.16 8.97 -5.74
CA SER A 111 -5.55 8.61 -6.06
C SER A 111 -5.73 7.11 -6.23
N LEU A 112 -4.79 6.44 -6.93
CA LEU A 112 -4.77 4.99 -7.07
C LEU A 112 -4.56 4.28 -5.73
N ASN A 113 -3.67 4.80 -4.87
CA ASN A 113 -3.43 4.25 -3.54
C ASN A 113 -4.69 4.31 -2.67
N ILE A 114 -5.36 5.45 -2.63
CA ILE A 114 -6.64 5.63 -1.90
C ILE A 114 -7.71 4.71 -2.49
N GLY A 115 -7.86 4.67 -3.82
CA GLY A 115 -8.82 3.80 -4.49
C GLY A 115 -8.60 2.31 -4.19
N SER A 116 -7.35 1.85 -4.25
CA SER A 116 -6.98 0.47 -3.90
C SER A 116 -7.29 0.16 -2.44
N TYR A 117 -6.97 1.09 -1.53
CA TYR A 117 -7.21 0.95 -0.10
C TYR A 117 -8.72 0.84 0.23
N LEU A 118 -9.54 1.71 -0.34
CA LEU A 118 -10.99 1.74 -0.10
C LEU A 118 -11.70 0.51 -0.66
N LEU A 119 -11.31 0.06 -1.85
CA LEU A 119 -11.89 -1.11 -2.52
C LEU A 119 -11.36 -2.45 -1.98
N ARG A 120 -10.41 -2.42 -1.04
CA ARG A 120 -9.77 -3.62 -0.50
C ARG A 120 -10.78 -4.56 0.15
N PRO A 121 -10.86 -5.83 -0.27
CA PRO A 121 -11.83 -6.80 0.24
C PRO A 121 -11.55 -7.18 1.70
N ASP A 122 -12.60 -7.58 2.43
CA ASP A 122 -12.55 -7.84 3.87
C ASP A 122 -11.56 -8.94 4.27
N ASN A 123 -11.35 -9.94 3.40
CA ASN A 123 -10.35 -10.99 3.62
C ASN A 123 -8.89 -10.49 3.58
N ARG A 124 -8.67 -9.21 3.22
CA ARG A 124 -7.37 -8.53 3.24
C ARG A 124 -7.29 -7.43 4.29
N ARG A 125 -8.27 -7.33 5.20
CA ARG A 125 -8.31 -6.37 6.31
C ARG A 125 -8.01 -7.07 7.65
N PHE A 126 -7.31 -6.38 8.56
CA PHE A 126 -6.93 -6.96 9.85
C PHE A 126 -8.14 -7.26 10.76
N THR A 127 -9.10 -6.32 10.85
CA THR A 127 -10.29 -6.42 11.72
C THR A 127 -11.12 -7.68 11.45
N THR A 128 -11.28 -8.05 10.17
CA THR A 128 -12.06 -9.24 9.78
C THR A 128 -11.35 -10.54 10.16
N LEU A 129 -10.02 -10.61 10.08
CA LEU A 129 -9.28 -11.79 10.52
C LEU A 129 -9.40 -11.97 12.04
N LYS A 130 -9.26 -10.89 12.81
CA LYS A 130 -9.43 -10.93 14.26
C LYS A 130 -10.82 -11.43 14.65
N GLY A 131 -11.88 -10.90 14.04
CA GLY A 131 -13.26 -11.35 14.30
C GLY A 131 -13.52 -12.82 13.95
N LYS A 132 -12.93 -13.34 12.85
CA LYS A 132 -13.01 -14.77 12.51
C LYS A 132 -12.31 -15.66 13.52
N LEU A 133 -11.15 -15.24 14.01
CA LEU A 133 -10.43 -15.94 15.07
C LEU A 133 -11.27 -15.91 16.36
N GLU A 134 -11.71 -14.72 16.79
CA GLU A 134 -12.54 -14.47 17.99
C GLU A 134 -13.79 -15.35 18.04
N GLY A 135 -14.52 -15.45 16.93
CA GLY A 135 -15.68 -16.33 16.82
C GLY A 135 -15.36 -17.83 16.81
N SER A 136 -14.12 -18.23 16.49
CA SER A 136 -13.69 -19.63 16.43
C SER A 136 -13.10 -20.15 17.75
N TYR A 137 -12.64 -19.27 18.65
CA TYR A 137 -12.05 -19.68 19.94
C TYR A 137 -12.96 -20.56 20.81
N PRO A 138 -14.29 -20.35 20.93
CA PRO A 138 -15.13 -21.22 21.76
C PRO A 138 -15.11 -22.68 21.30
N LYS A 139 -14.95 -22.91 19.99
CA LYS A 139 -14.90 -24.24 19.39
C LYS A 139 -13.54 -24.90 19.59
N LEU A 140 -12.46 -24.15 19.36
CA LEU A 140 -11.09 -24.62 19.60
C LEU A 140 -10.80 -24.90 21.08
N ARG A 141 -11.39 -24.13 22.00
CA ARG A 141 -11.32 -24.39 23.46
C ARG A 141 -11.94 -25.73 23.83
N LYS A 142 -13.07 -26.10 23.23
CA LYS A 142 -13.75 -27.38 23.49
C LYS A 142 -12.99 -28.57 22.91
N GLU A 143 -12.37 -28.40 21.75
CA GLU A 143 -11.68 -29.50 21.05
C GLU A 143 -10.25 -29.75 21.57
N SER A 144 -9.55 -28.72 22.07
CA SER A 144 -8.15 -28.85 22.52
C SER A 144 -7.97 -29.30 23.97
N GLY A 145 -9.00 -29.22 24.81
CA GLY A 145 -8.92 -29.56 26.25
C GLY A 145 -7.88 -28.77 27.05
N PHE A 146 -7.27 -27.73 26.47
CA PHE A 146 -6.09 -27.06 27.01
C PHE A 146 -6.46 -25.83 27.86
N PRO A 147 -5.97 -25.71 29.11
CA PRO A 147 -6.22 -24.53 29.93
C PRO A 147 -5.37 -23.34 29.46
N LEU A 148 -6.02 -22.33 28.89
CA LEU A 148 -5.40 -21.14 28.28
C LEU A 148 -4.87 -20.09 29.27
N SER A 149 -5.00 -20.30 30.59
CA SER A 149 -4.37 -19.45 31.61
C SER A 149 -2.84 -19.37 31.47
N LEU A 150 -2.24 -20.32 30.74
CA LEU A 150 -0.81 -20.41 30.49
C LEU A 150 -0.30 -19.51 29.34
N PHE A 151 -1.19 -19.00 28.48
CA PHE A 151 -0.83 -18.20 27.29
C PHE A 151 -1.36 -16.77 27.30
N LEU A 152 -2.30 -16.46 28.21
CA LEU A 152 -2.88 -15.12 28.37
C LEU A 152 -2.31 -14.40 29.60
N THR A 153 -1.03 -14.57 29.90
CA THR A 153 -0.32 -13.67 30.81
C THR A 153 0.42 -12.64 29.96
N ASN A 154 -0.20 -11.48 29.83
CA ASN A 154 0.37 -10.17 29.49
C ASN A 154 1.22 -10.01 28.23
N GLY A 155 0.68 -9.22 27.29
CA GLY A 155 1.37 -8.52 26.22
C GLY A 155 0.47 -7.41 25.68
#